data_AF-A0A7V8WFZ0-F1
#
_entry.id   AF-A0A7V8WFZ0-F1
#
_cell.length_a   1.000
_cell.length_b   1.000
_cell.length_c   1.000
_cell.angle_alpha   90.00
_cell.angle_beta   90.00
_cell.angle_gamma   90.00
#
_symmetry.space_group_name_H-M   'P 1'
#
loop_
_entity.id
_entity.type
_entity.pdbx_description
1 polymer ?
#
loop_
_entity_poly.entity_id
_entity_poly.type
_entity_poly.pdbx_seq_one_letter_code
_entity_poly.pdbx_strand_id
1 'polypeptide(L)'
;MNLAGWRPLSPASWVIVAVVVFLGAVITAQSRPAGKPEAMADRNTSALAGREVFRFETFGNEGFWTDAMRMPKGVLDAKLTPLQALEAGLLVDIDAVPASMRDALGRELKTDRSPANAPMLHDVKTTVMLIEANAVVGMVP
;
A
#
# COMPACT_ATOMS: atom_id res chain seq x y z
N MET A 1 -65.95 39.02 8.51
CA MET A 1 -66.68 38.10 7.62
C MET A 1 -65.96 38.00 6.27
N ASN A 2 -65.62 36.76 5.88
CA ASN A 2 -65.41 36.16 4.54
C ASN A 2 -64.58 36.93 3.50
N LEU A 3 -63.34 36.53 3.20
CA LEU A 3 -62.85 35.34 2.47
C LEU A 3 -63.20 35.28 0.97
N ALA A 4 -62.12 35.15 0.18
CA ALA A 4 -61.98 34.43 -1.09
C ALA A 4 -62.49 35.09 -2.38
N GLY A 5 -61.54 35.38 -3.26
CA GLY A 5 -61.73 35.67 -4.68
C GLY A 5 -60.48 35.33 -5.50
N TRP A 6 -59.90 34.14 -5.29
CA TRP A 6 -58.77 33.63 -6.07
C TRP A 6 -59.27 33.27 -7.48
N ARG A 7 -58.67 33.87 -8.52
CA ARG A 7 -58.85 33.46 -9.92
C ARG A 7 -57.65 32.59 -10.34
N PRO A 8 -57.85 31.34 -10.82
CA PRO A 8 -56.74 30.49 -11.23
C PRO A 8 -56.09 31.03 -12.52
N LEU A 9 -54.76 31.17 -12.51
CA LEU A 9 -53.96 31.47 -13.70
C LEU A 9 -53.85 30.21 -14.56
N SER A 10 -53.94 30.37 -15.89
CA SER A 10 -53.97 29.27 -16.86
C SER A 10 -52.59 28.63 -17.07
N PRO A 11 -52.53 27.34 -17.48
CA PRO A 11 -51.30 26.53 -17.47
C PRO A 11 -50.28 26.87 -18.59
N ALA A 12 -50.48 27.94 -19.36
CA ALA A 12 -49.64 28.29 -20.52
C ALA A 12 -48.52 29.32 -20.22
N SER A 13 -48.36 29.77 -18.98
CA SER A 13 -47.37 30.81 -18.61
C SER A 13 -46.05 30.28 -18.04
N TRP A 14 -45.77 28.98 -18.15
CA TRP A 14 -44.55 28.35 -17.59
C TRP A 14 -43.51 27.91 -18.64
N VAL A 15 -43.63 28.33 -19.91
CA VAL A 15 -42.74 27.86 -20.99
C VAL A 15 -41.74 28.91 -21.52
N ILE A 16 -41.74 30.15 -21.03
CA ILE A 16 -40.77 31.18 -21.47
C ILE A 16 -39.97 31.77 -20.30
N VAL A 17 -39.31 30.91 -19.52
CA VAL A 17 -38.16 31.30 -18.65
C VAL A 17 -37.00 30.29 -18.77
N ALA A 18 -37.02 29.36 -19.74
CA ALA A 18 -36.02 28.29 -19.84
C ALA A 18 -34.90 28.51 -20.90
N VAL A 19 -34.81 29.67 -21.58
CA VAL A 19 -33.83 29.87 -22.68
C VAL A 19 -33.06 31.21 -22.62
N VAL A 20 -32.85 31.80 -21.43
CA VAL A 20 -31.90 32.94 -21.24
C VAL A 20 -31.07 32.77 -19.96
N VAL A 21 -30.49 31.58 -19.77
CA VAL A 21 -29.36 31.36 -18.81
C VAL A 21 -28.11 30.85 -19.55
N PHE A 22 -28.18 30.75 -20.88
CA PHE A 22 -27.09 30.30 -21.76
C PHE A 22 -26.52 31.49 -22.56
N LEU A 23 -25.92 32.47 -21.88
CA LEU A 23 -24.81 33.34 -22.34
C LEU A 23 -24.62 34.49 -21.35
N GLY A 24 -23.47 34.56 -20.66
CA GLY A 24 -22.99 35.83 -20.07
C GLY A 24 -22.69 35.85 -18.58
N ALA A 25 -21.68 35.10 -18.15
CA ALA A 25 -20.84 35.44 -16.99
C ALA A 25 -19.53 34.67 -17.12
N VAL A 26 -18.65 35.07 -18.04
CA VAL A 26 -17.44 35.84 -17.71
C VAL A 26 -16.79 35.35 -16.42
N ILE A 27 -15.71 34.62 -16.62
CA ILE A 27 -14.71 34.15 -15.68
C ILE A 27 -14.41 35.23 -14.63
N THR A 28 -15.01 35.16 -13.44
CA THR A 28 -14.43 35.79 -12.26
C THR A 28 -13.44 34.78 -11.69
N ALA A 29 -12.17 34.92 -12.08
CA ALA A 29 -11.05 34.32 -11.38
C ALA A 29 -11.09 34.85 -9.94
N GLN A 30 -11.73 34.10 -9.05
CA GLN A 30 -11.69 34.36 -7.62
C GLN A 30 -10.23 34.20 -7.19
N SER A 31 -9.55 35.33 -7.04
CA SER A 31 -8.21 35.38 -6.46
C SER A 31 -8.30 34.80 -5.06
N ARG A 32 -7.86 33.55 -4.89
CA ARG A 32 -7.76 32.92 -3.57
C ARG A 32 -6.83 33.80 -2.72
N PRO A 33 -7.30 34.39 -1.60
CA PRO A 33 -6.40 35.12 -0.72
C PRO A 33 -5.34 34.14 -0.23
N ALA A 34 -4.07 34.55 -0.31
CA ALA A 34 -2.95 33.76 0.19
C ALA A 34 -3.15 33.53 1.71
N GLY A 35 -3.72 32.37 2.04
CA GLY A 35 -3.84 31.88 3.40
C GLY A 35 -2.46 31.76 4.01
N LYS A 36 -2.36 32.19 5.27
CA LYS A 36 -1.19 32.14 6.16
C LYS A 36 -0.43 30.81 6.04
N PRO A 37 0.88 30.76 6.33
CA PRO A 37 1.64 29.51 6.32
C PRO A 37 1.11 28.59 7.41
N GLU A 38 0.10 27.79 7.07
CA GLU A 38 -0.39 26.69 7.88
C GLU A 38 0.68 25.59 7.86
N ALA A 39 1.25 25.40 9.05
CA ALA A 39 1.97 24.23 9.52
C ALA A 39 2.99 23.60 8.56
N MET A 40 4.23 24.11 8.61
CA MET A 40 5.42 23.33 8.19
C MET A 40 5.62 22.05 9.05
N ALA A 41 4.85 21.91 10.14
CA ALA A 41 4.81 20.71 10.98
C ALA A 41 4.10 19.52 10.30
N ASP A 42 3.18 19.74 9.35
CA ASP A 42 2.28 18.67 8.85
C ASP A 42 2.78 17.98 7.56
N ARG A 43 3.69 18.61 6.83
CA ARG A 43 4.32 18.00 5.64
C ARG A 43 5.26 16.86 6.01
N ASN A 44 5.96 17.00 7.14
CA ASN A 44 6.86 15.96 7.63
C ASN A 44 6.08 14.72 8.07
N THR A 45 4.96 14.89 8.80
CA THR A 45 4.06 13.79 9.16
C THR A 45 3.48 13.10 7.93
N SER A 46 3.02 13.89 6.96
CA SER A 46 2.47 13.39 5.70
C SER A 46 3.51 12.63 4.86
N ALA A 47 4.76 13.11 4.84
CA ALA A 47 5.87 12.43 4.14
C ALA A 47 6.30 11.13 4.85
N LEU A 48 6.27 11.09 6.18
CA LEU A 48 6.53 9.87 6.95
C LEU A 48 5.45 8.82 6.67
N ALA A 49 4.17 9.20 6.71
CA ALA A 49 3.06 8.31 6.38
C ALA A 49 3.11 7.83 4.92
N GLY A 50 3.40 8.70 3.97
CA GLY A 50 3.56 8.33 2.55
C GLY A 50 4.74 7.36 2.32
N ARG A 51 5.82 7.50 3.09
CA ARG A 51 6.96 6.56 3.05
C ARG A 51 6.60 5.19 3.62
N GLU A 52 5.79 5.15 4.68
CA GLU A 52 5.25 3.90 5.24
C GLU A 52 4.45 3.14 4.17
N VAL A 53 3.49 3.84 3.55
CA VAL A 53 2.65 3.30 2.47
C VAL A 53 3.53 2.82 1.32
N PHE A 54 4.43 3.65 0.80
CA PHE A 54 5.27 3.26 -0.32
C PHE A 54 6.17 2.04 -0.04
N ARG A 55 6.64 1.86 1.21
CA ARG A 55 7.57 0.78 1.56
C ARG A 55 6.88 -0.53 1.90
N PHE A 56 5.75 -0.46 2.58
CA PHE A 56 5.15 -1.63 3.22
C PHE A 56 3.77 -1.98 2.67
N GLU A 57 3.05 -1.04 2.04
CA GLU A 57 1.78 -1.40 1.42
C GLU A 57 2.01 -2.23 0.17
N THR A 58 1.31 -3.36 0.13
CA THR A 58 1.37 -4.33 -0.96
C THR A 58 0.26 -4.10 -1.98
N PHE A 59 -0.63 -3.14 -1.73
CA PHE A 59 -1.78 -2.82 -2.58
C PHE A 59 -2.62 -4.06 -2.93
N GLY A 60 -2.67 -5.04 -2.02
CA GLY A 60 -3.38 -6.31 -2.20
C GLY A 60 -2.69 -7.30 -3.15
N ASN A 61 -1.44 -7.06 -3.55
CA ASN A 61 -0.71 -7.97 -4.45
C ASN A 61 -0.27 -9.28 -3.78
N GLU A 62 -0.20 -9.34 -2.44
CA GLU A 62 0.25 -10.52 -1.69
C GLU A 62 -0.65 -11.74 -1.94
N GLY A 63 -1.97 -11.53 -2.00
CA GLY A 63 -2.92 -12.62 -2.27
C GLY A 63 -2.72 -13.26 -3.64
N PHE A 64 -2.25 -12.48 -4.63
CA PHE A 64 -1.89 -13.05 -5.93
C PHE A 64 -0.68 -13.99 -5.81
N TRP A 65 0.38 -13.57 -5.12
CA TRP A 65 1.62 -14.35 -5.00
C TRP A 65 1.49 -15.53 -4.01
N THR A 66 0.72 -15.34 -2.95
CA THR A 66 0.50 -16.32 -1.88
C THR A 66 -0.62 -17.30 -2.20
N ASP A 67 -1.81 -16.83 -2.59
CA ASP A 67 -2.97 -17.71 -2.78
C ASP A 67 -3.08 -18.23 -4.20
N ALA A 68 -2.98 -17.34 -5.21
CA ALA A 68 -3.18 -17.74 -6.60
C ALA A 68 -1.96 -18.50 -7.15
N MET A 69 -0.76 -17.94 -6.97
CA MET A 69 0.50 -18.55 -7.44
C MET A 69 1.08 -19.56 -6.45
N ARG A 70 0.66 -19.54 -5.18
CA ARG A 70 1.12 -20.48 -4.14
C ARG A 70 2.64 -20.52 -4.01
N MET A 71 3.28 -19.36 -4.15
CA MET A 71 4.74 -19.25 -4.13
C MET A 71 5.37 -19.81 -2.84
N PRO A 72 4.83 -19.55 -1.62
CA PRO A 72 5.38 -20.14 -0.41
C PRO A 72 5.40 -21.66 -0.47
N LYS A 73 4.31 -22.27 -0.94
CA LYS A 73 4.24 -23.72 -1.15
C LYS A 73 5.27 -24.20 -2.19
N GLY A 74 5.46 -23.47 -3.28
CA GLY A 74 6.46 -23.81 -4.29
C GLY A 74 7.89 -23.82 -3.73
N VAL A 75 8.23 -22.82 -2.91
CA VAL A 75 9.53 -22.73 -2.22
C VAL A 75 9.73 -23.90 -1.26
N LEU A 76 8.69 -24.25 -0.49
CA LEU A 76 8.70 -25.38 0.44
C LEU A 76 8.80 -26.74 -0.27
N ASP A 77 8.02 -26.95 -1.34
CA ASP A 77 8.02 -28.18 -2.12
C ASP A 77 9.37 -28.39 -2.85
N ALA A 78 9.99 -27.30 -3.32
CA ALA A 78 11.33 -27.29 -3.91
C ALA A 78 12.45 -27.44 -2.86
N LYS A 79 12.11 -27.35 -1.57
CA LYS A 79 13.05 -27.45 -0.44
C LYS A 79 14.23 -26.48 -0.57
N LEU A 80 13.95 -25.23 -0.94
CA LEU A 80 15.00 -24.23 -1.08
C LEU A 80 15.61 -23.89 0.29
N THR A 81 16.93 -23.91 0.37
CA THR A 81 17.66 -23.37 1.53
C THR A 81 17.68 -21.84 1.49
N PRO A 82 18.00 -21.15 2.59
CA PRO A 82 18.09 -19.68 2.56
C PRO A 82 19.11 -19.18 1.53
N LEU A 83 20.23 -19.87 1.36
CA LEU A 83 21.22 -19.49 0.35
C LEU A 83 20.66 -19.61 -1.06
N GLN A 84 19.97 -20.71 -1.38
CA GLN A 84 19.33 -20.91 -2.68
C GLN A 84 18.21 -19.89 -2.94
N ALA A 85 17.43 -19.57 -1.90
CA ALA A 85 16.37 -18.56 -2.00
C ALA A 85 16.96 -17.17 -2.29
N LEU A 86 18.03 -16.77 -1.59
CA LEU A 86 18.74 -15.51 -1.84
C LEU A 86 19.35 -15.47 -3.25
N GLU A 87 19.94 -16.58 -3.71
CA GLU A 87 20.48 -16.72 -5.07
C GLU A 87 19.39 -16.64 -6.15
N ALA A 88 18.19 -17.15 -5.86
CA ALA A 88 17.02 -17.02 -6.72
C ALA A 88 16.43 -15.60 -6.75
N GLY A 89 16.99 -14.67 -5.97
CA GLY A 89 16.54 -13.28 -5.87
C GLY A 89 15.40 -13.05 -4.88
N LEU A 90 15.13 -14.01 -4.00
CA LEU A 90 14.13 -13.86 -2.96
C LEU A 90 14.63 -12.89 -1.89
N LEU A 91 13.83 -11.88 -1.59
CA LEU A 91 14.22 -10.79 -0.69
C LEU A 91 13.78 -11.10 0.73
N VAL A 92 14.67 -10.86 1.70
CA VAL A 92 14.40 -11.06 3.13
C VAL A 92 14.32 -9.71 3.83
N ASP A 93 13.20 -9.45 4.49
CA ASP A 93 13.03 -8.30 5.40
C ASP A 93 13.71 -8.61 6.73
N ILE A 94 14.84 -7.93 6.96
CA ILE A 94 15.64 -8.13 8.16
C ILE A 94 14.87 -7.76 9.42
N ASP A 95 13.98 -6.77 9.38
CA ASP A 95 13.28 -6.23 10.54
C ASP A 95 12.21 -7.22 11.05
N ALA A 96 11.64 -8.02 10.15
CA ALA A 96 10.73 -9.13 10.47
C ALA A 96 11.46 -10.40 10.98
N VAL A 97 12.76 -10.57 10.72
CA VAL A 97 13.52 -11.73 11.23
C VAL A 97 13.66 -11.67 12.76
N PRO A 98 13.37 -12.75 13.51
CA PRO A 98 13.60 -12.80 14.95
C PRO A 98 15.06 -12.47 15.34
N ALA A 99 15.25 -11.62 16.35
CA ALA A 99 16.57 -11.06 16.69
C ALA A 99 17.66 -12.13 16.89
N SER A 100 17.36 -13.22 17.59
CA SER A 100 18.32 -14.31 17.83
C SER A 100 18.76 -15.01 16.53
N MET A 101 17.84 -15.15 15.57
CA MET A 101 18.11 -15.72 14.25
C MET A 101 18.86 -14.73 13.37
N ARG A 102 18.48 -13.44 13.41
CA ARG A 102 19.14 -12.35 12.67
C ARG A 102 20.63 -12.30 12.98
N ASP A 103 21.00 -12.37 14.26
CA ASP A 103 22.40 -12.35 14.68
C ASP A 103 23.16 -13.60 14.24
N ALA A 104 22.51 -14.77 14.26
CA ALA A 104 23.10 -16.02 13.81
C ALA A 104 23.34 -16.01 12.29
N LEU A 105 22.32 -15.70 11.50
CA LEU A 105 22.41 -15.55 10.05
C LEU A 105 23.43 -14.48 9.66
N GLY A 106 23.45 -13.35 10.37
CA GLY A 106 24.41 -12.27 10.15
C GLY A 106 25.87 -12.67 10.40
N ARG A 107 26.13 -13.65 11.29
CA ARG A 107 27.46 -14.25 11.46
C ARG A 107 27.79 -15.20 10.31
N GLU A 108 26.87 -16.11 9.98
CA GLU A 108 27.07 -17.09 8.92
C GLU A 108 27.28 -16.47 7.53
N LEU A 109 26.53 -15.41 7.20
CA LEU A 109 26.66 -14.68 5.93
C LEU A 109 28.03 -14.02 5.71
N LYS A 110 28.78 -13.77 6.79
CA LYS A 110 30.14 -13.21 6.78
C LYS A 110 31.23 -14.26 6.63
N THR A 111 30.89 -15.55 6.73
CA THR A 111 31.82 -16.65 6.50
C THR A 111 31.98 -16.92 5.00
N ASP A 112 32.67 -18.01 4.65
CA ASP A 112 32.71 -18.54 3.28
C ASP A 112 31.38 -19.12 2.81
N ARG A 113 30.34 -19.11 3.66
CA ARG A 113 29.00 -19.66 3.39
C ARG A 113 29.01 -21.13 3.02
N SER A 114 30.07 -21.86 3.41
CA SER A 114 30.14 -23.30 3.24
C SER A 114 29.16 -24.01 4.19
N PRO A 115 28.72 -25.24 3.89
CA PRO A 115 27.87 -26.01 4.81
C PRO A 115 28.47 -26.24 6.20
N ALA A 116 29.81 -26.19 6.33
CA ALA A 116 30.49 -26.35 7.61
C ALA A 116 30.46 -25.08 8.48
N ASN A 117 30.53 -23.90 7.86
CA ASN A 117 30.62 -22.62 8.56
C ASN A 117 29.30 -21.84 8.59
N ALA A 118 28.34 -22.22 7.74
CA ALA A 118 27.03 -21.59 7.61
C ALA A 118 25.87 -22.61 7.56
N PRO A 119 25.73 -23.49 8.57
CA PRO A 119 24.73 -24.56 8.54
C PRO A 119 23.28 -24.04 8.40
N MET A 120 22.93 -22.88 8.97
CA MET A 120 21.57 -22.35 8.84
C MET A 120 21.25 -21.91 7.41
N LEU A 121 22.25 -21.40 6.66
CA LEU A 121 22.08 -21.03 5.25
C LEU A 121 21.87 -22.24 4.32
N HIS A 122 22.24 -23.44 4.77
CA HIS A 122 22.07 -24.70 4.05
C HIS A 122 20.93 -25.58 4.60
N ASP A 123 20.18 -25.10 5.59
CA ASP A 123 19.05 -25.83 6.20
C ASP A 123 17.72 -25.28 5.70
N VAL A 124 16.90 -26.15 5.10
CA VAL A 124 15.55 -25.84 4.62
C VAL A 124 14.64 -25.37 5.75
N LYS A 125 14.85 -25.88 6.98
CA LYS A 125 14.07 -25.47 8.15
C LYS A 125 14.20 -23.97 8.41
N THR A 126 15.37 -23.40 8.15
CA THR A 126 15.59 -21.95 8.28
C THR A 126 14.72 -21.17 7.30
N THR A 127 14.56 -21.63 6.06
CA THR A 127 13.66 -21.02 5.09
C THR A 127 12.21 -21.06 5.58
N VAL A 128 11.77 -22.19 6.14
CA VAL A 128 10.42 -22.30 6.71
C VAL A 128 10.20 -21.27 7.81
N MET A 129 11.16 -21.14 8.74
CA MET A 129 11.05 -20.18 9.83
C MET A 129 11.04 -18.72 9.34
N LEU A 130 11.76 -18.41 8.25
CA LEU A 130 11.73 -17.08 7.64
C LEU A 130 10.37 -16.78 7.01
N ILE A 131 9.75 -17.76 6.32
CA ILE A 131 8.41 -17.61 5.76
C ILE A 131 7.38 -17.43 6.88
N GLU A 132 7.40 -18.29 7.91
CA GLU A 132 6.49 -18.21 9.06
C GLU A 132 6.61 -16.89 9.84
N ALA A 133 7.81 -16.29 9.87
CA ALA A 133 8.04 -14.98 10.47
C ALA A 133 7.60 -13.80 9.57
N ASN A 134 6.99 -14.06 8.41
CA ASN A 134 6.70 -13.06 7.38
C ASN A 134 7.94 -12.24 6.99
N ALA A 135 9.12 -12.86 7.06
CA ALA A 135 10.39 -12.20 6.79
C ALA A 135 10.79 -12.29 5.33
N VAL A 136 9.97 -12.90 4.47
CA VAL A 136 10.25 -12.98 3.04
C VAL A 136 9.28 -12.08 2.28
N VAL A 137 9.82 -11.09 1.56
CA VAL A 137 9.03 -10.03 0.96
C VAL A 137 8.09 -10.60 -0.10
N GLY A 138 6.80 -10.24 -0.02
CA GLY A 138 5.77 -10.65 -0.97
C GLY A 138 5.22 -12.06 -0.75
N MET A 139 5.59 -12.72 0.35
CA MET A 139 5.04 -14.01 0.75
C MET A 139 4.46 -13.93 2.16
N VAL A 140 3.19 -14.31 2.27
CA VAL A 140 2.51 -14.45 3.56
C VAL A 140 2.38 -15.95 3.88
N PRO A 141 2.49 -16.37 5.16
CA PRO A 141 2.32 -17.77 5.57
C PRO A 141 0.96 -18.38 5.16
#